data_AF-A0A817IQW9-F1
#
_entry.id   AF-A0A817IQW9-F1
#
_cell.length_a   1.000
_cell.length_b   1.000
_cell.length_c   1.000
_cell.angle_alpha   90.00
_cell.angle_beta   90.00
_cell.angle_gamma   90.00
#
_symmetry.space_group_name_H-M   'P 1'
#
loop_
_entity.id
_entity.type
_entity.pdbx_description
1 polymer ?
#
loop_
_entity_poly.entity_id
_entity_poly.type
_entity_poly.pdbx_seq_one_letter_code
_entity_poly.pdbx_strand_id
1 'polypeptide(L)'
;MSSQGTNVVGHWKVVDYPQHPECIGCQFNISHDDETTNLYRLNAHVVNSLFCPLEHNPISNEWTLAGAVGSTLMLGPPEEMKKENIIGDLISRIQNLEVEGGQHLVITTNNGEQIRLERSQ
;
A
#
# COMPACT_ATOMS: atom_id res chain seq x y z
N MET A 1 -12.02 19.35 -19.13
CA MET A 1 -10.71 19.22 -18.46
C MET A 1 -10.79 17.95 -17.65
N SER A 2 -10.24 16.86 -18.19
CA SER A 2 -10.21 15.55 -17.52
C SER A 2 -9.31 15.67 -16.31
N SER A 3 -9.86 15.49 -15.11
CA SER A 3 -9.07 15.23 -13.91
C SER A 3 -8.19 14.03 -14.20
N GLN A 4 -6.88 14.25 -14.36
CA GLN A 4 -5.90 13.18 -14.25
C GLN A 4 -5.95 12.73 -12.80
N GLY A 5 -6.83 11.77 -12.51
CA GLY A 5 -7.00 11.25 -11.17
C GLY A 5 -5.70 10.58 -10.72
N THR A 6 -5.26 10.93 -9.52
CA THR A 6 -4.46 10.13 -8.59
C THR A 6 -5.17 8.81 -8.31
N ASN A 7 -5.42 8.01 -9.35
CA ASN A 7 -6.17 6.77 -9.22
C ASN A 7 -5.25 5.71 -8.64
N VAL A 8 -5.03 5.78 -7.33
CA VAL A 8 -4.34 4.75 -6.56
C VAL A 8 -5.16 3.46 -6.46
N VAL A 9 -6.46 3.51 -6.76
CA VAL A 9 -7.36 2.37 -6.66
C VAL A 9 -7.02 1.32 -7.70
N GLY A 10 -6.82 0.09 -7.25
CA GLY A 10 -6.48 -1.05 -8.08
C GLY A 10 -5.60 -2.07 -7.38
N HIS A 11 -5.24 -3.09 -8.15
CA HIS A 11 -4.32 -4.14 -7.75
C HIS A 11 -2.90 -3.77 -8.15
N TRP A 12 -1.97 -3.92 -7.21
CA TRP A 12 -0.58 -3.55 -7.36
C TRP A 12 0.32 -4.69 -6.91
N LYS A 13 1.44 -4.87 -7.60
CA LYS A 13 2.43 -5.89 -7.29
C LYS A 13 3.78 -5.22 -7.07
N VAL A 14 4.46 -5.56 -5.99
CA VAL A 14 5.81 -5.05 -5.71
C VAL A 14 6.77 -5.50 -6.80
N VAL A 15 7.46 -4.56 -7.44
CA VAL A 15 8.46 -4.81 -8.49
C VAL A 15 9.86 -4.31 -8.11
N ASP A 16 9.96 -3.35 -7.19
CA ASP A 16 11.23 -2.90 -6.62
C ASP A 16 11.08 -2.56 -5.14
N TYR A 17 11.92 -3.18 -4.31
CA TYR A 17 12.04 -2.90 -2.88
C TYR A 17 13.49 -3.18 -2.41
N PRO A 18 14.41 -2.22 -2.61
CA PRO A 18 15.85 -2.46 -2.42
C PRO A 18 16.25 -2.95 -1.03
N GLN A 19 15.56 -2.50 0.01
CA GLN A 19 15.81 -2.87 1.41
C GLN A 19 15.33 -4.30 1.72
N HIS A 20 14.31 -4.77 1.00
CA HIS A 20 13.62 -6.03 1.26
C HIS A 20 13.25 -6.75 -0.05
N PRO A 21 14.25 -7.25 -0.82
CA PRO A 21 14.00 -7.92 -2.08
C PRO A 21 13.17 -9.21 -1.92
N GLU A 22 13.09 -9.78 -0.72
CA GLU A 22 12.19 -10.91 -0.43
C GLU A 22 10.69 -10.58 -0.56
N CYS A 23 10.33 -9.29 -0.55
CA CYS A 23 8.95 -8.82 -0.69
C CYS A 23 8.56 -8.54 -2.14
N ILE A 24 9.48 -8.71 -3.11
CA ILE A 24 9.14 -8.62 -4.53
C ILE A 24 8.04 -9.64 -4.87
N GLY A 25 7.00 -9.17 -5.55
CA GLY A 25 5.83 -9.96 -5.90
C GLY A 25 4.70 -9.94 -4.88
N CYS A 26 4.88 -9.36 -3.69
CA CYS A 26 3.77 -9.12 -2.76
C CYS A 26 2.69 -8.26 -3.42
N GLN A 27 1.43 -8.57 -3.13
CA GLN A 27 0.28 -7.92 -3.74
C GLN A 27 -0.43 -6.99 -2.77
N PHE A 28 -0.86 -5.86 -3.32
CA PHE A 28 -1.57 -4.80 -2.65
C PHE A 28 -2.85 -4.54 -3.42
N ASN A 29 -3.94 -4.29 -2.69
CA ASN A 29 -5.20 -3.83 -3.25
C ASN A 29 -5.61 -2.55 -2.54
N ILE A 30 -5.75 -1.47 -3.30
CA ILE A 30 -6.24 -0.19 -2.79
C ILE A 30 -7.65 0.03 -3.32
N SER A 31 -8.60 0.32 -2.43
CA SER A 31 -10.00 0.63 -2.78
C SER A 31 -10.50 1.83 -1.97
N HIS A 32 -11.56 2.48 -2.44
CA HIS A 32 -12.32 3.40 -1.60
C HIS A 32 -12.99 2.61 -0.46
N ASP A 33 -13.02 3.19 0.75
CA ASP A 33 -13.88 2.68 1.83
C ASP A 33 -15.32 3.21 1.63
N ASP A 34 -15.45 4.47 1.19
CA ASP A 34 -16.67 5.12 0.71
C ASP A 34 -16.33 6.12 -0.41
N GLU A 35 -16.99 6.03 -1.57
CA GLU A 35 -16.78 6.88 -2.76
C GLU A 35 -17.05 8.37 -2.53
N THR A 36 -17.73 8.72 -1.43
CA THR A 36 -18.05 10.10 -1.03
C THR A 36 -17.05 10.69 -0.05
N THR A 37 -16.09 9.89 0.42
CA THR A 37 -15.07 10.28 1.39
C THR A 37 -13.66 10.20 0.79
N ASN A 38 -12.69 10.86 1.41
CA ASN A 38 -11.29 10.66 1.07
C ASN A 38 -10.67 9.46 1.83
N LEU A 39 -11.50 8.49 2.23
CA LEU A 39 -11.07 7.30 2.94
C LEU A 39 -10.88 6.14 1.98
N TYR A 40 -9.76 5.46 2.16
CA TYR A 40 -9.32 4.33 1.37
C TYR A 40 -8.92 3.19 2.27
N ARG A 41 -8.88 2.00 1.68
CA ARG A 41 -8.37 0.80 2.32
C ARG A 41 -7.28 0.22 1.45
N LEU A 42 -6.07 0.13 2.02
CA LEU A 42 -4.99 -0.66 1.46
C LEU A 42 -5.02 -2.03 2.13
N ASN A 43 -5.09 -3.08 1.32
CA ASN A 43 -5.01 -4.46 1.76
C ASN A 43 -3.75 -5.06 1.18
N ALA A 44 -2.95 -5.73 2.01
CA ALA A 44 -1.85 -6.55 1.54
C ALA A 44 -2.08 -7.99 2.00
N HIS A 45 -1.79 -8.96 1.14
CA HIS A 45 -1.90 -10.38 1.48
C HIS A 45 -0.53 -11.05 1.38
N VAL A 46 -0.09 -11.64 2.49
CA VAL A 46 1.08 -12.54 2.52
C VAL A 46 0.62 -13.91 3.05
N VAL A 47 0.73 -14.16 4.36
CA VAL A 47 0.05 -15.28 5.03
C VAL A 47 -1.31 -14.80 5.54
N ASN A 48 -1.30 -13.64 6.17
CA ASN A 48 -2.44 -12.92 6.68
C ASN A 48 -2.84 -11.79 5.74
N SER A 49 -4.12 -11.44 5.82
CA SER A 49 -4.62 -10.21 5.25
C SER A 49 -4.30 -9.08 6.22
N LEU A 50 -3.55 -8.10 5.75
CA LEU A 50 -3.23 -6.87 6.44
C LEU A 50 -4.18 -5.77 5.94
N PHE A 51 -4.79 -5.03 6.85
CA PHE A 51 -5.78 -3.99 6.55
C PHE A 51 -5.26 -2.66 7.04
N CYS A 52 -5.06 -1.71 6.13
CA CYS A 52 -4.53 -0.39 6.42
C CYS A 52 -5.54 0.68 5.96
N PRO A 53 -6.27 1.32 6.90
CA PRO A 53 -7.14 2.44 6.57
C PRO A 53 -6.29 3.68 6.27
N LEU A 54 -6.56 4.34 5.15
CA LEU A 54 -5.84 5.50 4.65
C LEU A 54 -6.79 6.67 4.44
N GLU A 55 -6.30 7.88 4.67
CA GLU A 55 -6.98 9.13 4.31
C GLU A 55 -6.11 9.92 3.34
N HIS A 56 -6.72 10.43 2.27
CA HIS A 56 -6.07 11.30 1.30
C HIS A 56 -6.45 12.75 1.54
N ASN A 57 -5.48 13.64 1.63
CA ASN A 57 -5.74 15.07 1.63
C ASN A 57 -5.69 15.60 0.18
N PRO A 58 -6.82 15.98 -0.44
CA PRO A 58 -6.83 16.43 -1.84
C PRO A 58 -6.16 17.79 -2.05
N ILE A 59 -5.89 18.54 -0.97
CA ILE A 59 -5.22 19.86 -1.05
C ILE A 59 -3.71 19.70 -1.00
N SER A 60 -3.17 18.94 -0.04
CA SER A 60 -1.72 18.70 0.09
C SER A 60 -1.22 17.51 -0.72
N ASN A 61 -2.13 16.67 -1.23
CA ASN A 61 -1.88 15.38 -1.86
C ASN A 61 -1.21 14.34 -0.93
N GLU A 62 -1.17 14.59 0.37
CA GLU A 62 -0.58 13.67 1.36
C GLU A 62 -1.51 12.51 1.69
N TRP A 63 -0.92 11.40 2.12
CA TRP A 63 -1.63 10.19 2.54
C TRP A 63 -1.27 9.86 3.98
N THR A 64 -2.28 9.70 4.83
CA THR A 64 -2.09 9.40 6.25
C THR A 64 -2.84 8.16 6.67
N LEU A 65 -2.39 7.51 7.73
CA LEU A 65 -3.18 6.46 8.37
C LEU A 65 -4.45 7.07 8.98
N ALA A 66 -5.61 6.56 8.59
CA ALA A 66 -6.91 6.96 9.15
C ALA A 66 -7.27 6.17 10.42
N GLY A 67 -6.43 5.20 10.82
CA GLY A 67 -6.66 4.33 11.96
C GLY A 67 -5.57 3.28 12.14
N ALA A 68 -5.77 2.36 13.09
CA ALA A 68 -4.82 1.29 13.34
C ALA A 68 -4.80 0.27 12.19
N VAL A 69 -3.61 -0.24 11.88
CA VAL A 69 -3.43 -1.38 10.98
C VAL A 69 -3.96 -2.65 11.65
N GLY A 70 -4.82 -3.38 10.96
CA GLY A 70 -5.34 -4.68 11.38
C GLY A 70 -4.70 -5.84 10.62
N SER A 71 -4.79 -7.05 11.17
CA SER A 71 -4.36 -8.27 10.49
C SER A 71 -5.22 -9.48 10.88
N THR A 72 -5.29 -10.48 10.00
CA THR A 72 -5.68 -11.83 10.42
C THR A 72 -4.55 -12.51 11.21
N LEU A 73 -4.84 -13.61 11.92
CA LEU A 73 -3.88 -14.28 12.82
C LEU A 73 -3.71 -15.77 12.49
N MET A 74 -3.30 -16.06 11.27
CA MET A 74 -2.93 -17.39 10.78
C MET A 74 -1.42 -17.60 10.95
N LEU A 75 -1.04 -18.80 11.36
CA LEU A 75 0.35 -19.24 11.36
C LEU A 75 0.76 -19.63 9.94
N GLY A 76 1.95 -19.21 9.51
CA GLY A 76 2.53 -19.58 8.23
C GLY A 76 4.00 -19.99 8.35
N PRO A 77 4.63 -20.36 7.22
CA PRO A 77 6.06 -20.61 7.16
C PRO A 77 6.87 -19.42 7.71
N PRO A 78 8.01 -19.64 8.40
CA PRO A 78 8.81 -18.56 8.99
C PRO A 78 9.24 -17.47 8.00
N GLU A 79 9.54 -17.85 6.76
CA GLU A 79 9.93 -16.91 5.70
C GLU A 79 8.77 -16.00 5.29
N GLU A 80 7.55 -16.54 5.17
CA GLU A 80 6.36 -15.77 4.83
C GLU A 80 5.91 -14.89 6.01
N MET A 81 6.05 -15.37 7.25
CA MET A 81 5.84 -14.56 8.45
C MET A 81 6.83 -13.38 8.53
N LYS A 82 8.09 -13.59 8.10
CA LYS A 82 9.08 -12.51 8.02
C LYS A 82 8.66 -11.45 6.99
N LYS A 83 8.25 -11.88 5.78
CA LYS A 83 7.74 -10.97 4.74
C LYS A 83 6.53 -10.19 5.24
N GLU A 84 5.60 -10.85 5.91
CA GLU A 84 4.42 -10.21 6.49
C GLU A 84 4.78 -9.12 7.50
N ASN A 85 5.73 -9.38 8.40
CA ASN A 85 6.19 -8.37 9.34
C ASN A 85 6.79 -7.15 8.62
N ILE A 86 7.58 -7.36 7.58
CA ILE A 86 8.16 -6.27 6.77
C ILE A 86 7.05 -5.45 6.09
N ILE A 87 6.07 -6.12 5.47
CA ILE A 87 4.95 -5.44 4.81
C ILE A 87 4.07 -4.71 5.83
N GLY A 88 3.77 -5.31 6.98
CA GLY A 88 3.01 -4.68 8.07
C GLY A 88 3.69 -3.43 8.60
N ASP A 89 5.01 -3.48 8.75
CA ASP A 89 5.83 -2.37 9.19
C ASP A 89 5.86 -1.24 8.14
N LEU A 90 6.04 -1.57 6.85
CA LEU A 90 5.94 -0.65 5.72
C LEU A 90 4.58 0.08 5.70
N ILE A 91 3.46 -0.67 5.72
CA ILE A 91 2.13 -0.06 5.61
C ILE A 91 1.79 0.83 6.81
N SER A 92 2.34 0.51 8.00
CA SER A 92 2.18 1.35 9.20
C SER A 92 2.92 2.69 9.14
N ARG A 93 3.79 2.87 8.16
CA ARG A 93 4.62 4.08 7.99
C ARG A 93 4.30 4.88 6.74
N ILE A 94 3.26 4.53 5.98
CA ILE A 94 2.90 5.23 4.75
C ILE A 94 2.70 6.72 5.01
N GLN A 95 3.36 7.54 4.19
CA GLN A 95 3.24 9.00 4.20
C GLN A 95 2.78 9.54 2.84
N ASN A 96 3.10 8.86 1.75
CA ASN A 96 2.68 9.26 0.41
C ASN A 96 2.45 8.07 -0.51
N LEU A 97 1.49 8.22 -1.41
CA LEU A 97 1.17 7.31 -2.52
C LEU A 97 1.11 8.11 -3.82
N GLU A 98 2.02 7.83 -4.74
CA GLU A 98 2.10 8.54 -6.02
C GLU A 98 1.96 7.58 -7.19
N VAL A 99 1.04 7.88 -8.11
CA VAL A 99 0.84 7.08 -9.33
C VAL A 99 1.57 7.73 -10.49
N GLU A 100 2.58 7.05 -11.02
CA GLU A 100 3.37 7.47 -12.18
C GLU A 100 2.86 6.81 -13.46
N GLY A 101 2.43 7.62 -14.43
CA GLY A 101 2.01 7.14 -15.75
C GLY A 101 0.81 6.18 -15.73
N GLY A 102 0.07 6.11 -14.61
CA GLY A 102 -1.07 5.21 -14.42
C GLY A 102 -0.72 3.73 -14.25
N GLN A 103 0.57 3.37 -14.31
CA GLN A 103 1.04 1.98 -14.30
C GLN A 103 1.92 1.65 -13.11
N HIS A 104 2.56 2.66 -12.51
CA HIS A 104 3.39 2.46 -11.33
C HIS A 104 2.82 3.20 -10.15
N LEU A 105 2.89 2.58 -8.98
CA LEU A 105 2.63 3.20 -7.69
C LEU A 105 3.95 3.27 -6.93
N VAL A 106 4.29 4.44 -6.43
CA VAL A 106 5.40 4.64 -5.50
C VAL A 106 4.81 4.91 -4.13
N ILE A 107 5.16 4.07 -3.16
CA ILE A 107 4.84 4.29 -1.75
C ILE A 107 6.08 4.87 -1.09
N THR A 108 5.93 6.02 -0.43
CA THR A 108 6.97 6.61 0.41
C THR A 108 6.54 6.55 1.87
N THR A 109 7.44 6.09 2.73
CA THR A 109 7.21 6.03 4.17
C THR A 109 7.80 7.25 4.88
N ASN A 110 7.36 7.48 6.11
CA ASN A 110 7.84 8.59 6.96
C ASN A 110 9.34 8.50 7.34
N ASN A 111 10.00 7.36 7.14
CA ASN A 111 11.45 7.19 7.33
C ASN A 111 12.24 7.32 6.00
N GLY A 112 11.56 7.66 4.90
CA GLY A 112 12.18 7.88 3.59
C GLY A 112 12.42 6.61 2.78
N GLU A 113 11.91 5.44 3.21
CA GLU A 113 11.91 4.24 2.37
C GLU A 113 10.94 4.42 1.21
N GLN A 114 11.32 3.86 0.06
CA GLN A 114 10.51 3.88 -1.15
C GLN A 114 10.40 2.46 -1.72
N ILE A 115 9.19 2.12 -2.11
CA ILE A 115 8.86 0.86 -2.78
C ILE A 115 8.08 1.17 -4.05
N ARG A 116 8.42 0.48 -5.13
CA ARG A 116 7.75 0.61 -6.43
C ARG A 116 6.89 -0.61 -6.69
N LEU A 117 5.63 -0.36 -7.05
CA LEU A 117 4.67 -1.36 -7.45
C LEU A 117 4.22 -1.11 -8.88
N GLU A 118 3.89 -2.19 -9.58
CA GLU A 118 3.29 -2.15 -10.91
C GLU A 118 1.82 -2.57 -10.83
N ARG A 119 0.97 -1.93 -11.62
CA ARG A 119 -0.45 -2.26 -11.70
C ARG A 119 -0.63 -3.67 -12.27
N SER A 120 -1.28 -4.53 -11.51
CA SER A 120 -1.63 -5.88 -11.97
C SER A 120 -2.90 -5.83 -12.80
N GLN A 121 -2.90 -6.49 -13.97
CA GLN A 121 -4.07 -6.63 -14.84
C GLN A 121 -5.11 -7.58 -14.25
#